data_AF-A0A328P7J7-F1
#
_entry.id   AF-A0A328P7J7-F1
#
_cell.length_a   1.000
_cell.length_b   1.000
_cell.length_c   1.000
_cell.angle_alpha   90.00
_cell.angle_beta   90.00
_cell.angle_gamma   90.00
#
_symmetry.space_group_name_H-M   'P 1'
#
loop_
_entity.id
_entity.type
_entity.pdbx_description
1 polymer ?
#
loop_
_entity_poly.entity_id
_entity_poly.type
_entity_poly.pdbx_seq_one_letter_code
_entity_poly.pdbx_strand_id
1 'polypeptide(L)'
;MTTLLTLISALLWWVLYSSIGALFFAIITWSVMRWSERCPVVFNRAYLACLVWSLISLLIIGGVAMHEGHTKPPYAPLLVSPLLRGGLLVDMVIGVIVMWRLIPRIDAHRIRPASACLAVAVIMAVGFGLATSLAG
;
A
#
# COMPACT_ATOMS: atom_id res chain seq x y z
N MET A 1 -7.57 19.95 -24.96
CA MET A 1 -7.22 18.63 -25.52
C MET A 1 -5.97 18.06 -24.87
N THR A 2 -4.85 18.78 -24.83
CA THR A 2 -3.59 18.33 -24.21
C THR A 2 -3.72 18.01 -22.72
N THR A 3 -4.37 18.87 -21.93
CA THR A 3 -4.56 18.69 -20.48
C THR A 3 -5.38 17.45 -20.12
N LEU A 4 -6.47 17.20 -20.86
CA LEU A 4 -7.31 16.01 -20.67
C LEU A 4 -6.51 14.72 -20.97
N LEU A 5 -5.76 14.71 -22.07
CA LEU A 5 -4.92 13.57 -22.44
C LEU A 5 -3.85 13.29 -21.39
N THR A 6 -3.21 14.34 -20.85
CA THR A 6 -2.20 14.20 -19.80
C THR A 6 -2.79 13.64 -18.51
N LEU A 7 -4.00 14.08 -18.12
CA LEU A 7 -4.68 13.57 -16.94
C LEU A 7 -5.06 12.10 -17.09
N ILE A 8 -5.65 11.71 -18.23
CA ILE A 8 -6.01 10.32 -18.50
C ILE A 8 -4.76 9.44 -18.50
N SER A 9 -3.68 9.88 -19.16
CA SER A 9 -2.40 9.16 -19.17
C SER A 9 -1.84 8.97 -17.76
N ALA A 10 -1.84 10.03 -16.94
CA ALA A 10 -1.37 9.96 -15.55
C ALA A 10 -2.21 9.00 -14.70
N LEU A 11 -3.55 9.03 -14.84
CA LEU A 11 -4.45 8.12 -14.15
C LEU A 11 -4.21 6.66 -14.56
N LEU A 12 -4.01 6.40 -15.85
CA LEU A 12 -3.69 5.06 -16.35
C LEU A 12 -2.38 4.55 -15.75
N TRP A 13 -1.33 5.35 -15.77
CA TRP A 13 -0.04 4.98 -15.19
C TRP A 13 -0.12 4.75 -13.68
N TRP A 14 -0.85 5.60 -12.96
CA TRP A 14 -1.07 5.44 -11.53
C TRP A 14 -1.75 4.09 -11.21
N VAL A 15 -2.80 3.73 -11.94
CA VAL A 15 -3.48 2.44 -11.76
C VAL A 15 -2.59 1.27 -12.14
N LEU A 16 -1.87 1.34 -13.26
CA LEU A 16 -1.01 0.27 -13.75
C LEU A 16 0.15 -0.03 -12.79
N TYR A 17 0.87 1.00 -12.33
CA TYR A 17 1.95 0.79 -11.35
C TYR A 17 1.43 0.29 -10.00
N SER A 18 0.29 0.82 -9.54
CA SER A 18 -0.36 0.34 -8.31
C SER A 18 -0.77 -1.13 -8.41
N SER A 19 -1.27 -1.55 -9.57
CA SER A 19 -1.66 -2.94 -9.87
C SER A 19 -0.48 -3.91 -9.75
N ILE A 20 0.66 -3.55 -10.36
CA ILE A 20 1.88 -4.35 -10.29
C ILE A 20 2.37 -4.46 -8.83
N GLY A 21 2.48 -3.34 -8.12
CA GLY A 21 2.91 -3.32 -6.71
C GLY A 21 1.94 -4.09 -5.80
N ALA A 22 0.64 -3.92 -6.02
CA ALA A 22 -0.40 -4.59 -5.26
C ALA A 22 -0.35 -6.12 -5.41
N LEU A 23 0.11 -6.66 -6.55
CA LEU A 23 0.29 -8.10 -6.72
C LEU A 23 1.32 -8.66 -5.72
N PHE A 24 2.47 -7.99 -5.56
CA PHE A 24 3.48 -8.40 -4.59
C PHE A 24 2.96 -8.33 -3.15
N PHE A 25 2.29 -7.23 -2.81
CA PHE A 25 1.65 -7.07 -1.51
C PHE A 25 0.54 -8.09 -1.26
N ALA A 26 -0.20 -8.48 -2.30
CA ALA A 26 -1.24 -9.49 -2.20
C ALA A 26 -0.66 -10.87 -1.92
N ILE A 27 0.47 -11.24 -2.54
CA ILE A 27 1.16 -12.51 -2.26
C ILE A 27 1.60 -12.58 -0.80
N ILE A 28 2.19 -11.50 -0.28
CA ILE A 28 2.59 -11.39 1.13
C ILE A 28 1.37 -11.50 2.03
N THR A 29 0.36 -10.64 1.83
CA THR A 29 -0.86 -10.58 2.62
C THR A 29 -1.56 -11.94 2.66
N TRP A 30 -1.72 -12.58 1.49
CA TRP A 30 -2.39 -13.86 1.38
C TRP A 30 -1.64 -14.99 2.09
N SER A 31 -0.32 -14.99 2.04
CA SER A 31 0.53 -15.96 2.76
C SER A 31 0.43 -15.76 4.27
N VAL A 32 0.56 -14.51 4.71
CA VAL A 32 0.46 -14.11 6.12
C VAL A 32 -0.91 -14.44 6.69
N MET A 33 -2.00 -14.12 5.99
CA MET A 33 -3.35 -14.34 6.49
C MET A 33 -3.70 -15.82 6.58
N ARG A 34 -3.28 -16.64 5.61
CA ARG A 34 -3.47 -18.10 5.70
C ARG A 34 -2.74 -18.71 6.88
N TRP A 35 -1.54 -18.20 7.19
CA TRP A 35 -0.82 -18.59 8.39
C TRP A 35 -1.58 -18.17 9.66
N SER A 36 -1.95 -16.89 9.78
CA SER A 36 -2.50 -16.33 11.02
C SER A 36 -3.92 -16.79 11.32
N GLU A 37 -4.79 -16.85 10.30
CA GLU A 37 -6.20 -17.18 10.47
C GLU A 37 -6.47 -18.69 10.37
N ARG A 38 -5.50 -19.48 9.88
CA ARG A 38 -5.61 -20.92 9.58
C ARG A 38 -6.80 -21.29 8.68
N CYS A 39 -7.33 -20.32 7.94
CA CYS A 39 -8.45 -20.48 7.03
C CYS A 39 -8.02 -20.07 5.62
N PRO A 40 -8.65 -20.63 4.56
CA PRO A 40 -8.34 -20.20 3.21
C PRO A 40 -8.92 -18.80 2.98
N VAL A 41 -8.10 -17.92 2.40
CA VAL A 41 -8.48 -16.55 2.05
C VAL A 41 -8.51 -16.44 0.53
N VAL A 42 -9.55 -15.82 -0.01
CA VAL A 42 -9.70 -15.65 -1.46
C VAL A 42 -8.67 -14.63 -1.94
N PHE A 43 -7.73 -15.07 -2.78
CA PHE A 43 -6.64 -14.24 -3.30
C PHE A 43 -7.16 -12.97 -3.97
N ASN A 44 -8.25 -13.06 -4.74
CA ASN A 44 -8.86 -11.92 -5.42
C ASN A 44 -9.28 -10.78 -4.45
N ARG A 45 -9.77 -11.13 -3.25
CA ARG A 45 -10.14 -10.14 -2.23
C ARG A 45 -8.91 -9.51 -1.57
N ALA A 46 -7.87 -10.32 -1.31
CA ALA A 46 -6.60 -9.81 -0.81
C ALA A 46 -5.94 -8.87 -1.83
N TYR A 47 -5.98 -9.23 -3.11
CA TYR A 47 -5.49 -8.39 -4.20
C TYR A 47 -6.25 -7.07 -4.30
N LEU A 48 -7.59 -7.10 -4.30
CA LEU A 48 -8.40 -5.88 -4.31
C LEU A 48 -8.06 -4.97 -3.13
N ALA A 49 -7.92 -5.53 -1.91
CA ALA A 49 -7.55 -4.76 -0.74
C ALA A 49 -6.16 -4.11 -0.87
N CYS A 50 -5.17 -4.87 -1.35
CA CYS A 50 -3.83 -4.35 -1.60
C CYS A 50 -3.81 -3.30 -2.70
N LEU A 51 -4.63 -3.45 -3.75
CA LEU A 51 -4.75 -2.47 -4.83
C LEU A 51 -5.32 -1.15 -4.33
N VAL A 52 -6.43 -1.21 -3.58
CA VAL A 52 -7.04 -0.02 -2.99
C VAL A 52 -6.06 0.66 -2.04
N TRP A 53 -5.35 -0.12 -1.22
CA TRP A 53 -4.34 0.44 -0.33
C TRP A 53 -3.20 1.10 -1.12
N SER A 54 -2.58 0.42 -2.09
CA SER A 54 -1.49 0.98 -2.93
C SER A 54 -1.88 2.27 -3.66
N LEU A 55 -3.12 2.35 -4.17
CA LEU A 55 -3.63 3.57 -4.80
C LEU A 55 -3.64 4.73 -3.81
N ILE A 56 -4.14 4.51 -2.59
CA ILE A 56 -4.17 5.52 -1.52
C ILE A 56 -2.76 5.86 -1.05
N SER A 57 -1.88 4.86 -0.86
CA SER A 57 -0.49 5.07 -0.44
C SER A 57 0.27 5.97 -1.40
N LEU A 58 0.11 5.78 -2.72
CA LEU A 58 0.73 6.64 -3.72
C LEU A 58 0.20 8.07 -3.69
N LEU A 59 -1.09 8.28 -3.37
CA LEU A 59 -1.62 9.63 -3.17
C LEU A 59 -1.04 10.30 -1.93
N ILE A 60 -0.87 9.56 -0.83
CA ILE A 60 -0.29 10.09 0.41
C ILE A 60 1.18 10.46 0.17
N ILE A 61 1.98 9.51 -0.31
CA ILE A 61 3.42 9.73 -0.54
C ILE A 61 3.64 10.81 -1.61
N GLY A 62 2.90 10.75 -2.72
CA GLY A 62 2.96 11.74 -3.79
C GLY A 62 2.54 13.13 -3.32
N GLY A 63 1.48 13.22 -2.50
CA GLY A 63 1.02 14.48 -1.91
C GLY A 63 2.04 15.10 -0.98
N VAL A 64 2.68 14.30 -0.11
CA VAL A 64 3.78 14.76 0.75
C VAL A 64 4.97 15.23 -0.10
N ALA A 65 5.37 14.46 -1.12
CA ALA A 65 6.48 14.81 -2.01
C ALA A 65 6.21 16.13 -2.78
N MET A 66 4.98 16.37 -3.22
CA MET A 66 4.57 17.62 -3.84
C MET A 66 4.60 18.79 -2.85
N HIS A 67 4.13 18.57 -1.62
CA HIS A 67 4.10 19.59 -0.57
C HIS A 67 5.51 20.00 -0.12
N GLU A 68 6.44 19.05 0.00
CA GLU A 68 7.84 19.34 0.36
C GLU A 68 8.72 19.74 -0.84
N GLY A 69 8.19 19.66 -2.07
CA GLY A 69 8.93 19.99 -3.29
C GLY A 69 9.92 18.92 -3.77
N HIS A 70 9.99 17.77 -3.09
CA HIS A 70 10.88 16.65 -3.42
C HIS A 70 10.26 15.69 -4.46
N THR A 71 9.86 16.22 -5.62
CA THR A 71 9.24 15.42 -6.70
C THR A 71 10.25 14.75 -7.63
N LYS A 72 11.51 15.14 -7.55
CA LYS A 72 12.62 14.62 -8.36
C LYS A 72 13.72 14.09 -7.45
N PRO A 73 14.49 13.08 -7.90
CA PRO A 73 15.63 12.60 -7.14
C PRO A 73 16.65 13.74 -6.92
N PRO A 74 17.38 13.76 -5.78
CA PRO A 74 17.48 12.69 -4.77
C PRO A 74 16.32 12.68 -3.76
N TYR A 75 15.79 11.48 -3.45
CA TYR A 75 14.67 11.28 -2.51
C TYR A 75 15.10 11.03 -1.06
N ALA A 76 16.40 10.93 -0.78
CA ALA A 76 16.94 10.82 0.57
C ALA A 76 16.39 11.87 1.58
N PRO A 77 16.27 13.17 1.25
CA PRO A 77 15.69 14.15 2.18
C PRO A 77 14.23 13.86 2.52
N LEU A 78 13.46 13.31 1.59
CA LEU A 78 12.06 12.96 1.79
C LEU A 78 11.92 11.82 2.82
N LEU A 79 12.83 10.84 2.81
CA LEU A 79 12.81 9.70 3.76
C LEU A 79 13.06 10.13 5.21
N VAL A 80 13.76 11.24 5.42
CA VAL A 80 14.05 11.78 6.76
C VAL A 80 12.93 12.70 7.25
N SER A 81 12.02 13.11 6.36
CA SER A 81 11.06 14.17 6.68
C SER A 81 10.00 13.73 7.69
N PRO A 82 9.66 14.60 8.67
CA PRO A 82 8.65 14.28 9.68
C PRO A 82 7.26 14.17 9.04
N LEU A 83 7.00 14.89 7.95
CA LEU A 83 5.73 14.85 7.24
C LEU A 83 5.53 13.51 6.55
N LEU A 84 6.56 12.95 5.91
CA LEU A 84 6.48 11.61 5.34
C LEU A 84 6.21 10.57 6.42
N ARG A 85 6.89 10.65 7.57
CA ARG A 85 6.65 9.73 8.70
C ARG A 85 5.20 9.80 9.20
N GLY A 86 4.65 11.02 9.33
CA GLY A 86 3.24 11.22 9.65
C GLY A 86 2.32 10.61 8.60
N GLY A 87 2.63 10.82 7.32
CA GLY A 87 1.91 10.21 6.19
C GLY A 87 1.94 8.68 6.21
N LEU A 88 3.08 8.07 6.52
CA LEU A 88 3.23 6.61 6.62
C LEU A 88 2.43 6.02 7.79
N LEU A 89 2.32 6.74 8.91
CA LEU A 89 1.45 6.31 10.02
C LEU A 89 -0.03 6.32 9.60
N VAL A 90 -0.47 7.37 8.91
CA VAL A 90 -1.83 7.44 8.36
C VAL A 90 -2.06 6.33 7.34
N ASP A 91 -1.09 6.08 6.46
CA ASP A 91 -1.13 5.02 5.47
C ASP A 91 -1.25 3.63 6.10
N MET A 92 -0.49 3.35 7.17
CA MET A 92 -0.62 2.09 7.93
C MET A 92 -2.03 1.89 8.47
N VAL A 93 -2.63 2.93 9.07
CA VAL A 93 -4.00 2.85 9.61
C VAL A 93 -5.00 2.56 8.49
N ILE A 94 -4.85 3.23 7.34
CA ILE A 94 -5.68 3.00 6.16
C ILE A 94 -5.51 1.56 5.66
N GLY A 95 -4.29 1.06 5.55
CA GLY A 95 -4.00 -0.32 5.15
C GLY A 95 -4.72 -1.34 6.02
N VAL A 96 -4.68 -1.15 7.34
CA VAL A 96 -5.35 -2.05 8.29
C VAL A 96 -6.87 -2.00 8.10
N ILE A 97 -7.45 -0.81 7.95
CA ILE A 97 -8.89 -0.64 7.73
C ILE A 97 -9.32 -1.29 6.42
N VAL A 98 -8.59 -1.05 5.33
CA VAL A 98 -8.89 -1.59 3.99
C VAL A 98 -8.82 -3.12 4.01
N MET A 99 -7.76 -3.70 4.59
CA MET A 99 -7.64 -5.16 4.74
C MET A 99 -8.76 -5.75 5.59
N TRP A 100 -9.04 -5.16 6.75
CA TRP A 100 -10.08 -5.63 7.67
C TRP A 100 -11.50 -5.55 7.08
N ARG A 101 -11.74 -4.60 6.18
CA ARG A 101 -13.05 -4.37 5.56
C ARG A 101 -13.27 -5.18 4.30
N LEU A 102 -12.25 -5.32 3.46
CA LEU A 102 -12.39 -5.89 2.12
C LEU A 102 -12.03 -7.38 2.03
N ILE A 103 -11.34 -7.93 3.03
CA ILE A 103 -10.95 -9.34 3.05
C ILE A 103 -11.89 -10.11 4.00
N PRO A 104 -12.92 -10.78 3.46
CA PRO A 104 -13.74 -11.71 4.25
C PRO A 104 -12.98 -13.03 4.47
N ARG A 105 -13.29 -13.72 5.58
CA ARG A 105 -13.02 -15.15 5.73
C ARG A 105 -13.96 -15.94 4.81
N ILE A 106 -13.59 -17.18 4.50
CA ILE A 106 -14.47 -18.11 3.75
C ILE A 106 -15.81 -18.33 4.45
N ASP A 107 -15.84 -18.27 5.78
CA ASP A 107 -17.06 -18.39 6.59
C ASP A 107 -17.93 -17.12 6.59
N ALA A 108 -17.71 -16.20 5.64
CA ALA A 108 -18.33 -14.87 5.54
C ALA A 108 -18.13 -13.94 6.75
N HIS A 109 -17.33 -14.34 7.73
CA HIS A 109 -16.97 -13.51 8.88
C HIS A 109 -15.80 -12.57 8.55
N ARG A 110 -15.68 -11.45 9.28
CA ARG A 110 -14.52 -10.58 9.15
C ARG A 110 -13.26 -11.23 9.73
N ILE A 111 -12.11 -10.92 9.15
CA ILE A 111 -10.80 -11.27 9.73
C ILE A 111 -10.58 -10.54 11.05
N ARG A 112 -9.69 -11.08 11.88
CA ARG A 112 -9.32 -10.41 13.14
C ARG A 112 -8.54 -9.13 12.81
N PRO A 113 -8.78 -8.02 13.52
CA PRO A 113 -8.01 -6.79 13.29
C PRO A 113 -6.51 -7.01 13.54
N ALA A 114 -6.14 -7.94 14.43
CA ALA A 114 -4.75 -8.32 14.68
C ALA A 114 -4.06 -8.94 13.46
N SER A 115 -4.74 -9.74 12.64
CA SER A 115 -4.14 -10.34 11.44
C SER A 115 -3.99 -9.32 10.32
N ALA A 116 -4.95 -8.40 10.17
CA ALA A 116 -4.84 -7.26 9.27
C ALA A 116 -3.64 -6.38 9.65
N CYS A 117 -3.49 -6.08 10.95
CA CYS A 117 -2.34 -5.33 11.48
C CYS A 117 -1.01 -6.03 11.16
N LEU A 118 -0.93 -7.35 11.39
CA LEU A 118 0.28 -8.13 11.11
C LEU A 118 0.63 -8.12 9.62
N ALA A 119 -0.35 -8.27 8.73
CA ALA A 119 -0.13 -8.22 7.28
C ALA A 119 0.42 -6.86 6.82
N VAL A 120 -0.16 -5.76 7.30
CA VAL A 120 0.33 -4.40 7.03
C VAL A 120 1.75 -4.22 7.57
N ALA A 121 2.02 -4.67 8.80
CA ALA A 121 3.34 -4.54 9.41
C ALA A 121 4.42 -5.28 8.60
N VAL A 122 4.13 -6.49 8.12
CA VAL A 122 5.06 -7.26 7.27
C VAL A 122 5.33 -6.53 5.95
N ILE A 123 4.30 -6.01 5.29
CA ILE A 123 4.46 -5.26 4.04
C ILE A 123 5.28 -4.01 4.25
N MET A 124 5.03 -3.28 5.33
CA MET A 124 5.77 -2.06 5.66
C MET A 124 7.23 -2.36 5.99
N ALA A 125 7.51 -3.44 6.73
CA ALA A 125 8.88 -3.86 6.99
C ALA A 125 9.64 -4.19 5.71
N VAL A 126 9.00 -4.92 4.77
CA VAL A 126 9.61 -5.25 3.47
C VAL A 126 9.79 -3.99 2.61
N GLY A 127 8.74 -3.17 2.46
CA GLY A 127 8.78 -1.99 1.61
C GLY A 127 9.75 -0.93 2.11
N PHE A 128 9.71 -0.60 3.41
CA PHE A 128 10.63 0.35 4.01
C PHE A 128 12.08 -0.17 4.05
N GLY A 129 12.26 -1.47 4.30
CA GLY A 129 13.57 -2.13 4.22
C GLY A 129 14.19 -2.04 2.82
N LEU A 130 13.40 -2.32 1.78
CA LEU A 130 13.86 -2.16 0.39
C LEU A 130 14.20 -0.70 0.06
N ALA A 131 13.32 0.24 0.43
CA ALA A 131 13.52 1.67 0.15
C ALA A 131 14.79 2.22 0.83
N THR A 132 15.05 1.83 2.07
CA THR A 132 16.24 2.27 2.81
C THR A 132 17.52 1.58 2.35
N SER A 133 17.45 0.29 1.98
CA SER A 133 18.61 -0.44 1.44
C SER A 133 19.07 0.08 0.10
N LEU A 134 18.15 0.59 -0.73
CA LEU A 134 18.45 1.19 -2.03
C LEU A 134 18.90 2.66 -1.94
N ALA A 135 18.70 3.30 -0.80
CA ALA A 135 19.08 4.69 -0.56
C ALA A 135 20.48 4.85 0.09
N GLY A 136 21.12 3.74 0.47
CA GLY A 136 22.45 3.67 1.06
C GLY A 136 23.58 3.51 0.05
#